data_AF-A0A093CUL5-F1
#
_entry.id   AF-A0A093CUL5-F1
#
_cell.length_a   1.000
_cell.length_b   1.000
_cell.length_c   1.000
_cell.angle_alpha   90.00
_cell.angle_beta   90.00
_cell.angle_gamma   90.00
#
_symmetry.space_group_name_H-M   'P 1'
#
loop_
_entity.id
_entity.type
_entity.pdbx_description
1 polymer ?
#
loop_
_entity_poly.entity_id
_entity_poly.type
_entity_poly.pdbx_seq_one_letter_code
_entity_poly.pdbx_strand_id
1 'polypeptide(L)'
;QYFTNLHTSLCDVISRSVSKSSPELLQEWLKKVELEEEKVGEMPKLPPKPKNGSKTPEPQKAIKGKEIWLTFQDVTALLTRLLSQLKTFMLARKCPFPHVVRAGAVFIPIHVVKEKLFPKLPGASVDQVLQEHKVELRPTTLSEERHLRDLELKSCTSRMLKLLAIKQLPDIYLDLLNLHWHDSIRQQLG
;
A
#
# COMPACT_ATOMS: atom_id res chain seq x y z
N GLN A 1 -7.75 -11.19 -13.04
CA GLN A 1 -9.12 -10.76 -12.68
C GLN A 1 -9.44 -10.98 -11.20
N TYR A 2 -9.23 -12.16 -10.61
CA TYR A 2 -9.61 -12.41 -9.20
C TYR A 2 -8.98 -11.45 -8.16
N PHE A 3 -7.68 -11.13 -8.25
CA PHE A 3 -7.05 -10.19 -7.31
C PHE A 3 -7.66 -8.79 -7.39
N THR A 4 -7.81 -8.25 -8.60
CA THR A 4 -8.39 -6.92 -8.82
C THR A 4 -9.80 -6.84 -8.26
N ASN A 5 -10.60 -7.90 -8.42
CA ASN A 5 -11.96 -7.94 -7.85
C ASN A 5 -11.94 -7.92 -6.32
N LEU A 6 -11.03 -8.66 -5.66
CA LEU A 6 -10.87 -8.60 -4.21
C LEU A 6 -10.40 -7.22 -3.75
N HIS A 7 -9.45 -6.62 -4.45
CA HIS A 7 -8.97 -5.28 -4.18
C HIS A 7 -10.11 -4.26 -4.26
N THR A 8 -10.85 -4.24 -5.37
CA THR A 8 -11.99 -3.32 -5.57
C THR A 8 -13.05 -3.53 -4.50
N SER A 9 -13.42 -4.79 -4.22
CA SER A 9 -14.40 -5.09 -3.18
C SER A 9 -13.95 -4.59 -1.80
N LEU A 10 -12.67 -4.69 -1.47
CA LEU A 10 -12.12 -4.21 -0.20
C LEU A 10 -12.18 -2.68 -0.12
N CYS A 11 -11.73 -1.98 -1.16
CA CYS A 11 -11.81 -0.52 -1.26
C CYS A 11 -13.26 -0.03 -1.17
N ASP A 12 -14.20 -0.73 -1.83
CA ASP A 12 -15.62 -0.40 -1.82
C ASP A 12 -16.26 -0.62 -0.45
N VAL A 13 -15.87 -1.66 0.29
CA VAL A 13 -16.36 -1.86 1.67
C VAL A 13 -15.86 -0.72 2.56
N ILE A 14 -14.59 -0.34 2.46
CA ILE A 14 -14.02 0.76 3.24
C ILE A 14 -14.75 2.08 2.93
N SER A 15 -14.86 2.45 1.65
CA SER A 15 -15.51 3.69 1.25
C SER A 15 -17.00 3.72 1.60
N ARG A 16 -17.72 2.59 1.49
CA ARG A 16 -19.14 2.51 1.92
C ARG A 16 -19.31 2.61 3.43
N SER A 17 -18.39 2.08 4.22
CA SER A 17 -18.42 2.24 5.68
C SER A 17 -18.20 3.69 6.07
N VAL A 18 -17.27 4.38 5.41
CA VAL A 18 -17.05 5.82 5.59
C VAL A 18 -18.29 6.63 5.20
N SER A 19 -18.89 6.37 4.03
CA SER A 19 -20.06 7.14 3.57
C SER A 19 -21.31 6.96 4.43
N LYS A 20 -21.42 5.84 5.16
CA LYS A 20 -22.52 5.55 6.09
C LYS A 20 -22.30 6.11 7.49
N SER A 21 -21.09 6.57 7.79
CA SER A 21 -20.72 7.10 9.10
C SER A 21 -21.15 8.56 9.23
N SER A 22 -21.46 9.01 10.45
CA SER A 22 -21.83 10.41 10.67
C SER A 22 -20.60 11.33 10.60
N PRO A 23 -20.76 12.61 10.21
CA PRO A 23 -19.65 13.56 10.15
C PRO A 23 -18.89 13.69 11.47
N GLU A 24 -19.59 13.64 12.60
CA GLU A 24 -18.99 13.73 13.94
C GLU A 24 -18.08 12.54 14.22
N LEU A 25 -18.51 11.33 13.84
CA LEU A 25 -17.73 10.11 13.98
C LEU A 25 -16.49 10.14 13.08
N LEU A 26 -16.63 10.62 11.84
CA LEU A 26 -15.53 10.77 10.92
C LEU A 26 -14.46 11.77 11.43
N GLN A 27 -14.90 12.88 12.01
CA GLN A 27 -14.01 13.84 12.66
C GLN A 27 -13.31 13.25 13.89
N GLU A 28 -14.02 12.44 14.69
CA GLU A 28 -13.42 11.73 15.82
C GLU A 28 -12.31 10.77 15.37
N TRP A 29 -12.54 10.04 14.27
CA TRP A 29 -11.53 9.15 13.69
C TRP A 29 -10.30 9.91 13.22
N LEU A 30 -10.45 11.04 12.54
CA LEU A 30 -9.32 11.87 12.12
C LEU A 30 -8.51 12.38 13.32
N LYS A 31 -9.18 12.94 14.33
CA LYS A 31 -8.52 13.44 15.55
C LYS A 31 -7.75 12.34 16.27
N LYS A 32 -8.30 11.12 16.33
CA LYS A 32 -7.61 9.96 16.94
C LYS A 32 -6.33 9.60 16.18
N VAL A 33 -6.31 9.73 14.86
CA VAL A 33 -5.09 9.44 14.08
C VAL A 33 -4.06 10.55 14.27
N GLU A 34 -4.47 11.81 14.18
CA GLU A 34 -3.58 12.98 14.36
C GLU A 34 -2.88 12.94 15.75
N LEU A 35 -3.64 12.63 16.79
CA LEU A 35 -3.13 12.56 18.17
C LEU A 35 -2.15 11.39 18.38
N GLU A 36 -2.29 10.30 17.62
CA GLU A 36 -1.37 9.17 17.65
C GLU A 36 -0.12 9.41 16.78
N GLU A 37 -0.23 10.16 15.69
CA GLU A 37 0.92 10.59 14.88
C GLU A 37 1.82 11.58 15.64
N GLU A 38 1.23 12.51 16.40
CA GLU A 38 1.95 13.47 17.24
C GLU A 38 2.76 12.78 18.34
N LYS A 39 2.18 11.78 19.01
CA LYS A 39 2.87 10.96 20.03
C LYS A 39 4.04 10.14 19.49
N VAL A 40 4.02 9.77 18.22
CA VAL A 40 5.14 9.05 17.57
C VAL A 40 6.26 10.01 17.18
N GLY A 41 5.93 11.27 16.87
CA GLY A 41 6.90 12.34 16.59
C GLY A 41 7.69 12.81 17.82
N GLU A 42 7.15 12.64 19.03
CA GLU A 42 7.70 13.15 20.29
C GLU A 42 8.63 12.15 21.02
N MET A 43 9.36 11.29 20.32
CA MET A 43 10.30 10.36 20.96
C MET A 43 11.70 11.01 21.09
N PRO A 44 12.25 11.23 22.31
CA PRO A 44 13.57 11.84 22.47
C PRO A 44 14.67 10.98 21.86
N LYS A 45 15.59 11.62 21.12
CA LYS A 45 16.85 11.02 20.65
C LYS A 45 17.64 10.49 21.86
N LEU A 46 17.67 9.17 22.05
CA LEU A 46 18.58 8.52 23.00
C LEU A 46 19.85 8.00 22.30
N PRO A 47 21.02 8.04 22.99
CA PRO A 47 22.35 7.96 22.40
C PRO A 47 22.76 6.50 22.05
N PRO A 48 23.81 6.29 21.23
CA PRO A 48 24.17 4.96 20.76
C PRO A 48 24.98 4.20 21.80
N LYS A 49 24.68 2.90 22.02
CA LYS A 49 25.59 1.93 22.67
C LYS A 49 25.19 0.47 22.32
N PRO A 50 26.09 -0.52 22.48
CA PRO A 50 26.69 -1.26 21.37
C PRO A 50 26.27 -2.73 21.27
N LYS A 51 26.73 -3.36 20.18
CA LYS A 51 26.59 -4.77 19.74
C LYS A 51 26.56 -5.82 20.86
N ASN A 52 25.48 -6.60 20.95
CA ASN A 52 25.55 -8.07 20.91
C ASN A 52 24.14 -8.71 20.80
N GLY A 53 24.05 -9.83 20.07
CA GLY A 53 23.04 -10.88 20.31
C GLY A 53 21.61 -10.65 19.79
N SER A 54 21.28 -11.36 18.70
CA SER A 54 19.96 -11.96 18.40
C SER A 54 18.70 -11.15 18.78
N LYS A 55 18.17 -10.40 17.82
CA LYS A 55 16.77 -9.95 17.83
C LYS A 55 16.05 -10.47 16.60
N THR A 56 15.09 -11.35 16.85
CA THR A 56 13.89 -11.54 16.01
C THR A 56 13.33 -10.17 15.63
N PRO A 57 12.83 -9.97 14.39
CA PRO A 57 12.14 -8.73 14.06
C PRO A 57 10.89 -8.64 14.92
N GLU A 58 10.95 -7.77 15.94
CA GLU A 58 9.81 -7.32 16.71
C GLU A 58 8.75 -6.81 15.73
N PRO A 59 7.49 -7.27 15.80
CA PRO A 59 6.42 -6.65 15.04
C PRO A 59 6.28 -5.24 15.59
N GLN A 60 6.67 -4.27 14.77
CA GLN A 60 6.59 -2.86 15.10
C GLN A 60 5.17 -2.57 15.60
N LYS A 61 5.10 -2.09 16.85
CA LYS A 61 3.91 -1.61 17.58
C LYS A 61 2.78 -1.20 16.63
N ALA A 62 1.68 -1.96 16.66
CA ALA A 62 0.42 -1.55 16.08
C ALA A 62 0.04 -0.17 16.64
N ILE A 63 0.10 0.84 15.79
CA ILE A 63 -0.40 2.19 16.08
C ILE A 63 -1.92 2.06 16.03
N LYS A 64 -2.56 1.97 17.20
CA LYS A 64 -3.99 1.63 17.35
C LYS A 64 -4.97 2.58 16.63
N GLY A 65 -4.50 3.74 16.15
CA GLY A 65 -5.27 4.66 15.30
C GLY A 65 -5.32 4.27 13.81
N LYS A 66 -4.32 3.56 13.28
CA LYS A 66 -4.20 3.22 11.84
C LYS A 66 -5.11 2.06 11.38
N GLU A 67 -5.96 1.56 12.27
CA GLU A 67 -6.65 0.28 12.12
C GLU A 67 -8.18 0.37 12.33
N ILE A 68 -8.75 1.57 12.46
CA ILE A 68 -10.20 1.74 12.66
C ILE A 68 -10.99 1.03 11.56
N TRP A 69 -10.54 1.15 10.31
CA TRP A 69 -11.16 0.50 9.16
C TRP A 69 -11.05 -1.04 9.18
N LEU A 70 -10.11 -1.63 9.93
CA LEU A 70 -10.03 -3.08 10.14
C LEU A 70 -11.21 -3.62 10.97
N THR A 71 -11.88 -2.75 11.74
CA THR A 71 -13.07 -3.13 12.52
C THR A 71 -14.34 -3.20 11.68
N PHE A 72 -14.31 -2.69 10.44
CA PHE A 72 -15.46 -2.77 9.54
C PHE A 72 -15.75 -4.21 9.15
N GLN A 73 -17.03 -4.52 9.03
CA GLN A 73 -17.49 -5.85 8.61
C GLN A 73 -16.82 -6.28 7.30
N ASP A 74 -16.43 -7.54 7.21
CA ASP A 74 -15.80 -8.21 6.07
C ASP A 74 -14.40 -7.73 5.66
N VAL A 75 -13.90 -6.60 6.17
CA VAL A 75 -12.59 -6.05 5.81
C VAL A 75 -11.46 -7.04 6.12
N THR A 76 -11.40 -7.59 7.33
CA THR A 76 -10.33 -8.52 7.74
C THR A 76 -10.32 -9.77 6.87
N ALA A 77 -11.51 -10.31 6.54
CA ALA A 77 -11.65 -11.50 5.71
C ALA A 77 -11.20 -11.24 4.26
N LEU A 78 -11.63 -10.11 3.68
CA LEU A 78 -11.22 -9.68 2.34
C LEU A 78 -9.71 -9.40 2.26
N LEU A 79 -9.16 -8.70 3.24
CA LEU A 79 -7.73 -8.40 3.34
C LEU A 79 -6.90 -9.69 3.42
N THR A 80 -7.30 -10.63 4.28
CA THR A 80 -6.60 -11.92 4.43
C THR A 80 -6.59 -12.71 3.12
N ARG A 81 -7.73 -12.78 2.43
CA ARG A 81 -7.84 -13.45 1.11
C ARG A 81 -6.97 -12.76 0.06
N LEU A 82 -6.95 -11.44 0.06
CA LEU A 82 -6.16 -10.63 -0.87
C LEU A 82 -4.65 -10.84 -0.66
N LEU A 83 -4.18 -10.77 0.58
CA LEU A 83 -2.77 -11.01 0.90
C LEU A 83 -2.35 -12.45 0.60
N SER A 84 -3.24 -13.43 0.83
CA SER A 84 -3.01 -14.83 0.43
C SER A 84 -2.84 -15.00 -1.09
N GLN A 85 -3.65 -14.28 -1.89
CA GLN A 85 -3.48 -14.25 -3.35
C GLN A 85 -2.12 -13.65 -3.75
N LEU A 86 -1.71 -12.55 -3.12
CA LEU A 86 -0.42 -11.92 -3.41
C LEU A 86 0.75 -12.87 -3.12
N LYS A 87 0.70 -13.58 -1.97
CA LYS A 87 1.66 -14.64 -1.64
C LYS A 87 1.66 -15.76 -2.68
N THR A 88 0.48 -16.18 -3.14
CA THR A 88 0.34 -17.22 -4.18
C THR A 88 0.99 -16.79 -5.49
N PHE A 89 0.85 -15.53 -5.91
CA PHE A 89 1.51 -15.02 -7.12
C PHE A 89 3.03 -15.04 -7.03
N MET A 90 3.57 -14.75 -5.86
CA MET A 90 5.01 -14.79 -5.62
C MET A 90 5.56 -16.23 -5.69
N LEU A 91 4.84 -17.20 -5.10
CA LEU A 91 5.23 -18.60 -5.09
C LEU A 91 5.07 -19.25 -6.47
N ALA A 92 3.93 -19.05 -7.12
CA ALA A 92 3.63 -19.65 -8.42
C ALA A 92 4.24 -18.89 -9.62
N ARG A 93 4.85 -17.72 -9.38
CA ARG A 93 5.33 -16.76 -10.40
C ARG A 93 4.25 -16.37 -11.43
N LYS A 94 2.98 -16.45 -11.06
CA LYS A 94 1.82 -16.08 -11.89
C LYS A 94 1.33 -14.69 -11.51
N CYS A 95 2.13 -13.68 -11.82
CA CYS A 95 1.76 -12.28 -11.56
C CYS A 95 0.61 -11.85 -12.49
N PRO A 96 -0.51 -11.32 -11.96
CA PRO A 96 -1.64 -10.89 -12.78
C PRO A 96 -1.46 -9.49 -13.40
N PHE A 97 -0.33 -8.83 -13.14
CA PHE A 97 -0.04 -7.48 -13.61
C PHE A 97 1.01 -7.50 -14.73
N PRO A 98 1.08 -6.46 -15.58
CA PRO A 98 2.26 -6.19 -16.40
C PRO A 98 3.51 -6.18 -15.50
N HIS A 99 4.51 -6.97 -15.85
CA HIS A 99 5.68 -7.18 -15.01
C HIS A 99 6.93 -7.49 -15.83
N VAL A 100 8.08 -7.38 -15.19
CA VAL A 100 9.37 -7.86 -15.72
C VAL A 100 9.98 -8.82 -14.72
N VAL A 101 10.85 -9.71 -15.21
CA VAL A 101 11.58 -10.67 -14.37
C VAL A 101 13.07 -10.37 -14.48
N ARG A 102 13.73 -10.06 -13.37
CA ARG A 102 15.19 -9.88 -13.28
C ARG A 102 15.77 -10.83 -12.24
N ALA A 103 16.76 -11.63 -12.63
CA ALA A 103 17.42 -12.59 -11.74
C ALA A 103 16.42 -13.46 -10.94
N GLY A 104 15.32 -13.87 -11.60
CA GLY A 104 14.26 -14.69 -10.98
C GLY A 104 13.30 -13.94 -10.05
N ALA A 105 13.48 -12.64 -9.82
CA ALA A 105 12.56 -11.79 -9.08
C ALA A 105 11.58 -11.06 -10.02
N VAL A 106 10.32 -10.97 -9.59
CA VAL A 106 9.25 -10.29 -10.33
C VAL A 106 9.14 -8.83 -9.89
N PHE A 107 9.05 -7.93 -10.87
CA PHE A 107 8.89 -6.50 -10.65
C PHE A 107 7.68 -5.99 -11.43
N ILE A 108 6.88 -5.15 -10.78
CA ILE A 108 5.74 -4.46 -11.40
C ILE A 108 6.05 -2.97 -11.55
N PRO A 109 5.58 -2.30 -12.61
CA PRO A 109 5.66 -0.85 -12.72
C PRO A 109 4.89 -0.15 -11.59
N ILE A 110 5.40 0.99 -11.10
CA ILE A 110 4.71 1.81 -10.10
C ILE A 110 3.34 2.29 -10.59
N HIS A 111 3.14 2.39 -11.91
CA HIS A 111 1.82 2.59 -12.52
C HIS A 111 0.77 1.61 -12.00
N VAL A 112 1.11 0.35 -11.77
CA VAL A 112 0.15 -0.64 -11.25
C VAL A 112 -0.37 -0.20 -9.88
N VAL A 113 0.51 0.28 -9.00
CA VAL A 113 0.11 0.74 -7.67
C VAL A 113 -0.72 2.02 -7.75
N LYS A 114 -0.24 3.02 -8.50
CA LYS A 114 -0.84 4.35 -8.55
C LYS A 114 -2.13 4.44 -9.35
N GLU A 115 -2.21 3.75 -10.48
CA GLU A 115 -3.30 3.94 -11.46
C GLU A 115 -4.21 2.72 -11.59
N LYS A 116 -3.75 1.52 -11.23
CA LYS A 116 -4.59 0.31 -11.28
C LYS A 116 -5.13 -0.10 -9.90
N LEU A 117 -4.31 -0.05 -8.86
CA LEU A 117 -4.72 -0.38 -7.50
C LEU A 117 -5.33 0.84 -6.80
N PHE A 118 -4.66 1.98 -6.77
CA PHE A 118 -5.16 3.14 -6.02
C PHE A 118 -5.38 4.39 -6.90
N PRO A 119 -6.20 4.30 -7.98
CA PRO A 119 -6.38 5.40 -8.94
C PRO A 119 -6.98 6.69 -8.33
N LYS A 120 -7.63 6.59 -7.17
CA LYS A 120 -8.24 7.73 -6.48
C LYS A 120 -7.24 8.48 -5.59
N LEU A 121 -6.11 7.87 -5.27
CA LEU A 121 -5.13 8.47 -4.38
C LEU A 121 -4.20 9.42 -5.14
N PRO A 122 -3.82 10.57 -4.55
CA PRO A 122 -2.78 11.42 -5.11
C PRO A 122 -1.46 10.65 -5.23
N GLY A 123 -0.85 10.68 -6.43
CA GLY A 123 0.38 9.95 -6.70
C GLY A 123 1.55 10.33 -5.77
N ALA A 124 1.55 11.56 -5.22
CA ALA A 124 2.54 12.02 -4.24
C ALA A 124 2.36 11.37 -2.86
N SER A 125 1.12 11.15 -2.42
CA SER A 125 0.82 10.44 -1.18
C SER A 125 1.22 8.97 -1.26
N VAL A 126 1.00 8.34 -2.44
CA VAL A 126 1.53 6.99 -2.69
C VAL A 126 3.07 6.99 -2.64
N ASP A 127 3.74 7.98 -3.24
CA ASP A 127 5.20 8.10 -3.16
C ASP A 127 5.70 8.23 -1.71
N GLN A 128 4.98 8.98 -0.87
CA GLN A 128 5.31 9.11 0.55
C GLN A 128 5.28 7.76 1.26
N VAL A 129 4.23 6.95 1.07
CA VAL A 129 4.16 5.59 1.65
C VAL A 129 5.33 4.73 1.18
N LEU A 130 5.69 4.80 -0.10
CA LEU A 130 6.86 4.07 -0.63
C LEU A 130 8.17 4.54 0.04
N GLN A 131 8.32 5.84 0.27
CA GLN A 131 9.51 6.40 0.95
C GLN A 131 9.60 5.99 2.42
N GLU A 132 8.49 6.03 3.15
CA GLU A 132 8.41 5.61 4.56
C GLU A 132 8.81 4.14 4.74
N HIS A 133 8.39 3.29 3.80
CA HIS A 133 8.78 1.88 3.74
C HIS A 133 10.14 1.61 3.11
N LYS A 134 10.89 2.67 2.76
CA LYS A 134 12.21 2.59 2.12
C LYS A 134 12.21 1.69 0.87
N VAL A 135 11.14 1.79 0.10
CA VAL A 135 10.98 1.02 -1.13
C VAL A 135 11.97 1.51 -2.18
N GLU A 136 12.84 0.61 -2.64
CA GLU A 136 13.78 0.89 -3.73
C GLU A 136 13.09 0.71 -5.09
N LEU A 137 12.73 1.82 -5.72
CA LEU A 137 12.24 1.82 -7.09
C LEU A 137 13.42 1.75 -8.07
N ARG A 138 13.40 0.74 -8.95
CA ARG A 138 14.47 0.55 -9.94
C ARG A 138 14.11 1.16 -11.29
N PRO A 139 15.09 1.74 -12.01
CA PRO A 139 14.87 2.16 -13.38
C PRO A 139 14.63 0.96 -14.29
N THR A 140 13.91 1.19 -15.38
CA THR A 140 13.71 0.26 -16.50
C THR A 140 14.80 0.42 -17.54
N THR A 141 15.17 -0.69 -18.19
CA THR A 141 15.94 -0.67 -19.44
C THR A 141 15.01 -0.40 -20.63
N LEU A 142 15.58 -0.04 -21.79
CA LEU A 142 14.79 0.22 -23.00
C LEU A 142 13.97 -1.00 -23.45
N SER A 143 14.53 -2.21 -23.34
CA SER A 143 13.84 -3.44 -23.71
C SER A 143 12.66 -3.73 -22.77
N GLU A 144 12.81 -3.47 -21.48
CA GLU A 144 11.74 -3.62 -20.50
C GLU A 144 10.65 -2.56 -20.68
N GLU A 145 11.00 -1.31 -20.95
CA GLU A 145 9.99 -0.29 -21.27
C GLU A 145 9.17 -0.69 -22.49
N ARG A 146 9.83 -1.17 -23.55
CA ARG A 146 9.14 -1.67 -24.74
C ARG A 146 8.19 -2.81 -24.40
N HIS A 147 8.68 -3.82 -23.68
CA HIS A 147 7.87 -4.95 -23.24
C HIS A 147 6.65 -4.53 -22.40
N LEU A 148 6.85 -3.63 -21.44
CA LEU A 148 5.77 -3.13 -20.59
C LEU A 148 4.74 -2.32 -21.38
N ARG A 149 5.17 -1.52 -22.37
CA ARG A 149 4.28 -0.79 -23.28
C ARG A 149 3.42 -1.74 -24.11
N ASP A 150 3.98 -2.87 -24.54
CA ASP A 150 3.23 -3.90 -25.27
C ASP A 150 2.18 -4.59 -24.37
N LEU A 151 2.45 -4.71 -23.07
CA LEU A 151 1.54 -5.22 -22.02
C LEU A 151 0.56 -4.15 -21.48
N GLU A 152 -0.04 -3.35 -22.38
CA GLU A 152 -1.08 -2.36 -22.08
C GLU A 152 -0.62 -1.06 -21.38
N LEU A 153 0.68 -0.76 -21.30
CA LEU A 153 1.20 0.48 -20.68
C LEU A 153 1.71 1.51 -21.70
N LYS A 154 1.12 1.54 -22.90
CA LYS A 154 1.62 2.29 -24.07
C LYS A 154 1.89 3.78 -23.79
N SER A 155 1.00 4.45 -23.06
CA SER A 155 1.06 5.89 -22.76
C SER A 155 1.81 6.25 -21.47
N CYS A 156 2.37 5.28 -20.74
CA CYS A 156 3.04 5.56 -19.48
C CYS A 156 4.35 6.33 -19.69
N THR A 157 4.60 7.34 -18.87
CA THR A 157 5.92 8.00 -18.80
C THR A 157 6.95 7.04 -18.21
N SER A 158 8.24 7.19 -18.54
CA SER A 158 9.31 6.36 -17.95
C SER A 158 9.34 6.42 -16.42
N ARG A 159 8.92 7.55 -15.83
CA ARG A 159 8.74 7.68 -14.36
C ARG A 159 7.71 6.69 -13.83
N MET A 160 6.60 6.47 -14.55
CA MET A 160 5.54 5.53 -14.19
C MET A 160 5.90 4.06 -14.45
N LEU A 161 6.97 3.83 -15.23
CA LEU A 161 7.51 2.51 -15.51
C LEU A 161 8.58 2.06 -14.51
N LYS A 162 9.00 2.93 -13.57
CA LYS A 162 9.89 2.53 -12.46
C LYS A 162 9.36 1.29 -11.75
N LEU A 163 10.27 0.38 -11.45
CA LEU A 163 9.97 -0.98 -11.03
C LEU A 163 9.95 -1.12 -9.51
N LEU A 164 8.84 -1.62 -9.00
CA LEU A 164 8.63 -2.08 -7.64
C LEU A 164 8.82 -3.60 -7.58
N ALA A 165 9.64 -4.10 -6.65
CA ALA A 165 9.72 -5.54 -6.41
C ALA A 165 8.39 -6.02 -5.81
N ILE A 166 7.70 -6.98 -6.46
CA ILE A 166 6.36 -7.39 -6.01
C ILE A 166 6.34 -7.94 -4.58
N LYS A 167 7.49 -8.44 -4.10
CA LYS A 167 7.67 -8.94 -2.74
C LYS A 167 7.49 -7.86 -1.66
N GLN A 168 7.64 -6.58 -2.01
CA GLN A 168 7.45 -5.46 -1.08
C GLN A 168 5.99 -4.99 -1.05
N LEU A 169 5.18 -5.37 -2.05
CA LEU A 169 3.79 -4.94 -2.13
C LEU A 169 2.96 -5.36 -0.91
N PRO A 170 3.08 -6.59 -0.34
CA PRO A 170 2.35 -6.95 0.88
C PRO A 170 2.65 -6.04 2.07
N ASP A 171 3.92 -5.65 2.23
CA ASP A 171 4.39 -4.89 3.40
C ASP A 171 3.83 -3.45 3.39
N ILE A 172 3.74 -2.85 2.19
CA ILE A 172 3.20 -1.49 2.03
C ILE A 172 1.68 -1.45 1.86
N TYR A 173 1.04 -2.60 1.60
CA TYR A 173 -0.37 -2.65 1.18
C TYR A 173 -1.32 -2.10 2.25
N LEU A 174 -1.00 -2.36 3.53
CA LEU A 174 -1.81 -1.91 4.65
C LEU A 174 -1.81 -0.38 4.76
N ASP A 175 -0.66 0.26 4.60
CA ASP A 175 -0.56 1.72 4.64
C ASP A 175 -1.21 2.38 3.41
N LEU A 176 -1.19 1.73 2.25
CA LEU A 176 -1.94 2.19 1.08
C LEU A 176 -3.46 2.11 1.30
N LEU A 177 -3.96 1.06 1.97
CA LEU A 177 -5.37 0.98 2.37
C LEU A 177 -5.72 2.01 3.44
N ASN A 178 -4.83 2.24 4.40
CA ASN A 178 -5.01 3.28 5.41
C ASN A 178 -5.08 4.67 4.77
N LEU A 179 -4.25 4.92 3.76
CA LEU A 179 -4.30 6.14 2.95
C LEU A 179 -5.63 6.26 2.17
N HIS A 180 -6.11 5.18 1.55
CA HIS A 180 -7.43 5.13 0.91
C HIS A 180 -8.58 5.42 1.87
N TRP A 181 -8.52 4.89 3.09
CA TRP A 181 -9.49 5.19 4.13
C TRP A 181 -9.46 6.67 4.55
N HIS A 182 -8.27 7.23 4.80
CA HIS A 182 -8.11 8.65 5.13
C HIS A 182 -8.63 9.58 4.03
N ASP A 183 -8.28 9.29 2.78
CA ASP A 183 -8.75 10.04 1.61
C ASP A 183 -10.28 9.96 1.48
N SER A 184 -10.86 8.77 1.69
CA SER A 184 -12.32 8.58 1.71
C SER A 184 -12.99 9.43 2.80
N ILE A 185 -12.38 9.55 3.99
CA ILE A 185 -12.93 10.39 5.07
C ILE A 185 -12.89 11.87 4.69
N ARG A 186 -11.74 12.34 4.20
CA ARG A 186 -11.57 13.75 3.79
C ARG A 186 -12.58 14.13 2.70
N GLN A 187 -12.73 13.27 1.69
CA GLN A 187 -13.73 13.47 0.63
C GLN A 187 -15.17 13.51 1.16
N GLN A 188 -15.50 12.71 2.17
CA GLN A 188 -16.83 12.69 2.77
C GLN A 188 -17.13 13.92 3.63
N LEU A 189 -16.11 14.52 4.25
CA LEU A 189 -16.25 15.70 5.11
C LEU A 189 -16.24 17.03 4.35
N GLY A 190 -15.73 17.06 3.11
CA GLY A 190 -15.63 18.26 2.28
C GLY A 190 -14.28 18.94 2.40
#